data_AF-A0A2M7X939-F1
#
_entry.id   AF-A0A2M7X939-F1
#
_cell.length_a   1.000
_cell.length_b   1.000
_cell.length_c   1.000
_cell.angle_alpha   90.00
_cell.angle_beta   90.00
_cell.angle_gamma   90.00
#
_symmetry.space_group_name_H-M   'P 1'
#
loop_
_entity.id
_entity.type
_entity.pdbx_description
1 polymer ?
#
loop_
_entity_poly.entity_id
_entity_poly.type
_entity_poly.pdbx_seq_one_letter_code
_entity_poly.pdbx_strand_id
1 'polypeptide(L)'
;FGKLAIQNAQGEEVASIDSSGQVTADSVQINTASVSGELYADTIKSKTLDEIQELLRKVETDQDLLAQAKTWQTPTATDSASLTAIATSGQLDSLTARQLFITDQAAVSSLSVTSTVTIGSDLVISSIGNSLENGNWKIENSLNSLSAPLRIQSLAMAPIEIMAGKIRIETNGDVKINANLYVAGKIESESVKTKEITTERLVIAATNTSGESSSAQSPTSGEPGLTPEVSSASGIIKSNAVAGTAVIPAGLAELEIENSKIENSSLIYVTPTSTTENNVLFVKSKETGKFTVGFTDPINIDVTFNWWVIETKTESGN
;
A
#
# COMPACT_ATOMS: atom_id res chain seq x y z
N PHE A 1 -111.39 47.32 31.10
CA PHE A 1 -110.15 46.84 30.46
C PHE A 1 -109.63 47.95 29.57
N GLY A 2 -108.48 48.54 29.92
CA GLY A 2 -107.91 49.66 29.20
C GLY A 2 -106.88 49.17 28.19
N LYS A 3 -107.04 49.56 26.92
CA LYS A 3 -106.06 49.38 25.85
C LYS A 3 -105.81 50.76 25.25
N LEU A 4 -104.57 51.18 25.19
CA LEU A 4 -104.19 52.36 24.40
C LEU A 4 -103.75 51.84 23.03
N ALA A 5 -104.51 52.18 21.99
CA ALA A 5 -104.23 51.77 20.61
C ALA A 5 -103.97 53.02 19.74
N ILE A 6 -102.94 52.94 18.90
CA ILE A 6 -102.63 53.93 17.87
C ILE A 6 -103.11 53.34 16.54
N GLN A 7 -103.94 54.09 15.82
CA GLN A 7 -104.45 53.68 14.51
C GLN A 7 -103.80 54.50 13.40
N ASN A 8 -103.59 53.90 12.23
CA ASN A 8 -103.21 54.60 11.01
C ASN A 8 -104.38 55.41 10.43
N ALA A 9 -104.16 56.13 9.32
CA ALA A 9 -105.19 56.92 8.65
C ALA A 9 -106.36 56.09 8.08
N GLN A 10 -106.19 54.77 7.97
CA GLN A 10 -107.17 53.80 7.50
C GLN A 10 -107.96 53.14 8.65
N GLY A 11 -107.64 53.48 9.91
CA GLY A 11 -108.30 52.94 11.10
C GLY A 11 -107.74 51.60 11.59
N GLU A 12 -106.64 51.11 11.03
CA GLU A 12 -105.98 49.87 11.45
C GLU A 12 -105.02 50.13 12.62
N GLU A 13 -104.98 49.21 13.58
CA GLU A 13 -104.09 49.30 14.73
C GLU A 13 -102.64 49.01 14.34
N VAL A 14 -101.72 49.96 14.58
CA VAL A 14 -100.28 49.83 14.27
C VAL A 14 -99.41 49.65 15.51
N ALA A 15 -99.93 50.03 16.67
CA ALA A 15 -99.28 49.78 17.95
C ALA A 15 -100.32 49.80 19.08
N SER A 16 -100.16 48.95 20.07
CA SER A 16 -100.94 49.02 21.30
C SER A 16 -100.17 48.62 22.54
N ILE A 17 -100.65 49.12 23.68
CA ILE A 17 -100.26 48.68 25.02
C ILE A 17 -101.51 48.32 25.82
N ASP A 18 -101.47 47.16 26.45
CA ASP A 18 -102.55 46.65 27.30
C ASP A 18 -102.30 46.90 28.80
N SER A 19 -103.28 46.55 29.64
CA SER A 19 -103.19 46.73 31.09
C SER A 19 -102.18 45.80 31.79
N SER A 20 -101.60 44.82 31.08
CA SER A 20 -100.47 44.02 31.56
C SER A 20 -99.11 44.59 31.14
N GLY A 21 -99.09 45.71 30.40
CA GLY A 21 -97.86 46.33 29.92
C GLY A 21 -97.28 45.64 28.68
N GLN A 22 -98.04 44.74 28.03
CA GLN A 22 -97.63 44.12 26.78
C GLN A 22 -97.73 45.16 25.66
N VAL A 23 -96.62 45.43 25.01
CA VAL A 23 -96.55 46.24 23.79
C VAL A 23 -96.66 45.31 22.58
N THR A 24 -97.56 45.63 21.65
CA THR A 24 -97.66 44.97 20.33
C THR A 24 -97.47 46.03 19.26
N ALA A 25 -96.46 45.89 18.41
CA ALA A 25 -96.18 46.80 17.30
C ALA A 25 -95.35 46.07 16.23
N ASP A 26 -95.52 46.46 14.96
CA ASP A 26 -94.74 45.89 13.86
C ASP A 26 -93.27 46.35 13.87
N SER A 27 -93.00 47.54 14.43
CA SER A 27 -91.66 48.10 14.55
C SER A 27 -91.53 48.93 15.82
N VAL A 28 -90.42 48.73 16.55
CA VAL A 28 -90.08 49.48 17.76
C VAL A 28 -88.68 50.07 17.59
N GLN A 29 -88.60 51.40 17.52
CA GLN A 29 -87.32 52.12 17.51
C GLN A 29 -87.13 52.82 18.86
N ILE A 30 -86.11 52.38 19.61
CA ILE A 30 -85.76 52.92 20.93
C ILE A 30 -84.25 53.15 20.99
N ASN A 31 -83.83 54.23 21.64
CA ASN A 31 -82.40 54.58 21.73
C ASN A 31 -81.63 53.61 22.64
N THR A 32 -82.24 53.25 23.77
CA THR A 32 -81.66 52.33 24.75
C THR A 32 -82.76 51.43 25.28
N ALA A 33 -82.52 50.13 25.25
CA ALA A 33 -83.36 49.12 25.86
C ALA A 33 -82.58 48.45 26.99
N SER A 34 -83.21 48.22 28.14
CA SER A 34 -82.68 47.33 29.17
C SER A 34 -83.72 46.24 29.40
N VAL A 35 -83.33 44.99 29.17
CA VAL A 35 -84.19 43.82 29.37
C VAL A 35 -83.65 43.06 30.57
N SER A 36 -84.42 43.00 31.66
CA SER A 36 -84.03 42.26 32.87
C SER A 36 -84.41 40.78 32.83
N GLY A 37 -85.22 40.38 31.84
CA GLY A 37 -85.63 39.00 31.59
C GLY A 37 -85.03 38.45 30.30
N GLU A 38 -85.76 37.54 29.65
CA GLU A 38 -85.34 36.89 28.41
C GLU A 38 -85.81 37.69 27.19
N LEU A 39 -84.91 37.88 26.22
CA LEU A 39 -85.24 38.40 24.90
C LEU A 39 -85.33 37.21 23.93
N TYR A 40 -86.54 36.87 23.51
CA TYR A 40 -86.77 35.92 22.43
C TYR A 40 -86.80 36.68 21.11
N ALA A 41 -85.85 36.40 20.22
CA ALA A 41 -85.76 37.00 18.90
C ALA A 41 -85.22 35.99 17.89
N ASP A 42 -85.81 35.94 16.69
CA ASP A 42 -85.33 35.06 15.61
C ASP A 42 -83.95 35.49 15.11
N THR A 43 -83.63 36.80 15.15
CA THR A 43 -82.34 37.34 14.74
C THR A 43 -82.01 38.60 15.51
N ILE A 44 -80.83 38.63 16.12
CA ILE A 44 -80.26 39.81 16.77
C ILE A 44 -79.02 40.22 15.95
N LYS A 45 -79.03 41.41 15.36
CA LYS A 45 -77.87 41.97 14.66
C LYS A 45 -77.14 42.92 15.60
N SER A 46 -75.88 42.63 15.92
CA SER A 46 -75.02 43.50 16.72
C SER A 46 -73.64 43.57 16.07
N LYS A 47 -73.07 44.78 16.00
CA LYS A 47 -71.69 44.98 15.51
C LYS A 47 -70.67 44.13 16.29
N THR A 48 -70.90 43.94 17.60
CA THR A 48 -70.00 43.15 18.46
C THR A 48 -70.18 41.65 18.31
N LEU A 49 -71.36 41.18 17.89
CA LEU A 49 -71.63 39.75 17.71
C LEU A 49 -70.92 39.22 16.46
N ASP A 50 -70.96 39.99 15.37
CA ASP A 50 -70.28 39.65 14.12
C ASP A 50 -68.75 39.53 14.33
N GLU A 51 -68.16 40.44 15.12
CA GLU A 51 -66.74 40.41 15.49
C GLU A 51 -66.37 39.17 16.33
N ILE A 52 -67.24 38.77 17.29
CA ILE A 52 -67.02 37.59 18.13
C ILE A 52 -67.11 36.30 17.31
N GLN A 53 -68.06 36.21 16.38
CA GLN A 53 -68.21 35.05 15.49
C GLN A 53 -66.98 34.86 14.61
N GLU A 54 -66.42 35.94 14.08
CA GLU A 54 -65.19 35.89 13.27
C GLU A 54 -63.97 35.50 14.11
N LEU A 55 -63.88 35.98 15.36
CA LEU A 55 -62.81 35.58 16.27
C LEU A 55 -62.88 34.07 16.60
N LEU A 56 -64.08 33.53 16.82
CA LEU A 56 -64.29 32.10 17.09
C LEU A 56 -63.83 31.24 15.91
N ARG A 57 -64.18 31.65 14.68
CA ARG A 57 -63.75 30.97 13.44
C ARG A 57 -62.23 30.93 13.31
N LYS A 58 -61.56 32.02 13.70
CA LYS A 58 -60.09 32.10 13.68
C LYS A 58 -59.46 31.17 14.73
N VAL A 59 -60.01 31.13 15.95
CA VAL A 59 -59.54 30.24 17.01
C VAL A 59 -59.70 28.77 16.60
N GLU A 60 -60.81 28.40 15.98
CA GLU A 60 -61.03 27.04 15.47
C GLU A 60 -59.98 26.66 14.42
N THR A 61 -59.70 27.57 13.49
CA THR A 61 -58.65 27.38 12.47
C THR A 61 -57.26 27.19 13.11
N ASP A 62 -56.93 27.99 14.12
CA ASP A 62 -55.65 27.88 14.83
C ASP A 62 -55.55 26.55 15.60
N GLN A 63 -56.64 26.11 16.25
CA GLN A 63 -56.67 24.83 16.97
C GLN A 63 -56.51 23.62 16.03
N ASP A 64 -57.12 23.66 14.85
CA ASP A 64 -56.92 22.63 13.83
C ASP A 64 -55.47 22.60 13.33
N LEU A 65 -54.85 23.77 13.17
CA LEU A 65 -53.43 23.86 12.82
C LEU A 65 -52.55 23.26 13.92
N LEU A 66 -52.84 23.53 15.19
CA LEU A 66 -52.13 22.95 16.34
C LEU A 66 -52.32 21.43 16.43
N ALA A 67 -53.51 20.92 16.12
CA ALA A 67 -53.78 19.49 16.09
C ALA A 67 -53.00 18.78 14.97
N GLN A 68 -52.92 19.39 13.78
CA GLN A 68 -52.11 18.89 12.67
C GLN A 68 -50.61 18.96 12.96
N ALA A 69 -50.14 20.02 13.64
CA ALA A 69 -48.74 20.19 14.00
C ALA A 69 -48.18 19.05 14.86
N LYS A 70 -49.01 18.35 15.67
CA LYS A 70 -48.58 17.14 16.41
C LYS A 70 -48.12 15.99 15.50
N THR A 71 -48.55 15.98 14.24
CA THR A 71 -48.23 14.95 13.25
C THR A 71 -47.23 15.41 12.20
N TRP A 72 -46.80 16.67 12.26
CA TRP A 72 -45.73 17.16 11.39
C TRP A 72 -44.45 16.44 11.78
N GLN A 73 -44.06 15.46 10.96
CA GLN A 73 -42.70 15.01 10.95
C GLN A 73 -41.86 16.20 10.49
N THR A 74 -41.12 16.81 11.41
CA THR A 74 -39.98 17.65 11.06
C THR A 74 -38.82 16.69 10.80
N PRO A 75 -38.54 16.28 9.54
CA PRO A 75 -37.26 15.67 9.28
C PRO A 75 -36.21 16.68 9.73
N THR A 76 -35.45 16.35 10.78
CA THR A 76 -34.26 17.09 11.18
C THR A 76 -33.21 16.88 10.09
N ALA A 77 -33.38 17.57 8.99
CA ALA A 77 -32.40 17.72 7.95
C ALA A 77 -32.50 19.17 7.45
N THR A 78 -31.77 20.05 8.12
CA THR A 78 -31.47 21.39 7.63
C THR A 78 -29.99 21.69 7.87
N ASP A 79 -29.19 21.51 6.82
CA ASP A 79 -28.01 22.29 6.41
C ASP A 79 -26.83 22.58 7.35
N SER A 80 -26.82 22.12 8.59
CA SER A 80 -25.63 21.88 9.41
C SER A 80 -26.09 21.27 10.70
N ALA A 81 -26.08 19.93 10.80
CA ALA A 81 -25.82 19.34 12.11
C ALA A 81 -24.36 19.68 12.45
N SER A 82 -24.13 20.93 12.86
CA SER A 82 -23.01 21.27 13.71
C SER A 82 -23.23 20.42 14.96
N LEU A 83 -22.59 19.25 14.98
CA LEU A 83 -22.44 18.44 16.20
C LEU A 83 -21.87 19.28 17.36
N THR A 84 -21.29 20.43 17.05
CA THR A 84 -20.89 21.47 17.99
C THR A 84 -22.04 21.92 18.92
N ALA A 85 -23.31 21.89 18.49
CA ALA A 85 -24.46 22.21 19.36
C ALA A 85 -24.84 21.09 20.37
N ILE A 86 -24.40 19.85 20.13
CA ILE A 86 -24.49 18.74 21.11
C ILE A 86 -23.20 18.67 21.96
N ALA A 87 -22.08 19.23 21.46
CA ALA A 87 -20.84 19.34 22.20
C ALA A 87 -20.89 20.37 23.34
N THR A 88 -21.75 21.40 23.26
CA THR A 88 -22.00 22.32 24.39
C THR A 88 -22.72 21.67 25.57
N SER A 89 -23.34 20.51 25.38
CA SER A 89 -23.87 19.65 26.45
C SER A 89 -23.00 18.41 26.72
N GLY A 90 -21.82 18.30 26.10
CA GLY A 90 -20.81 17.26 26.41
C GLY A 90 -21.21 15.82 26.08
N GLN A 91 -22.14 15.59 25.14
CA GLN A 91 -22.82 14.29 25.07
C GLN A 91 -22.99 13.77 23.63
N LEU A 92 -21.91 13.67 22.86
CA LEU A 92 -21.92 12.77 21.71
C LEU A 92 -20.78 11.77 21.80
N ASP A 93 -21.04 10.69 22.54
CA ASP A 93 -20.11 9.58 22.73
C ASP A 93 -20.03 8.65 21.52
N SER A 94 -21.08 8.60 20.67
CA SER A 94 -21.11 7.71 19.50
C SER A 94 -22.06 8.24 18.41
N LEU A 95 -21.59 8.23 17.16
CA LEU A 95 -22.39 8.44 15.96
C LEU A 95 -22.52 7.11 15.22
N THR A 96 -23.75 6.60 15.10
CA THR A 96 -24.05 5.44 14.26
C THR A 96 -24.74 5.92 12.99
N ALA A 97 -24.08 5.77 11.84
CA ALA A 97 -24.62 6.15 10.54
C ALA A 97 -24.48 5.00 9.54
N ARG A 98 -25.47 4.82 8.67
CA ARG A 98 -25.39 3.84 7.57
C ARG A 98 -24.39 4.27 6.49
N GLN A 99 -24.27 5.58 6.27
CA GLN A 99 -23.35 6.22 5.34
C GLN A 99 -22.86 7.53 5.94
N LEU A 100 -21.56 7.81 5.86
CA LEU A 100 -20.94 9.06 6.26
C LEU A 100 -20.16 9.60 5.07
N PHE A 101 -20.52 10.79 4.58
CA PHE A 101 -19.83 11.48 3.50
C PHE A 101 -19.05 12.65 4.07
N ILE A 102 -17.75 12.69 3.80
CA ILE A 102 -16.84 13.78 4.16
C ILE A 102 -16.33 14.37 2.85
N THR A 103 -16.61 15.65 2.60
CA THR A 103 -16.25 16.31 1.33
C THR A 103 -14.82 16.81 1.30
N ASP A 104 -14.28 17.20 2.47
CA ASP A 104 -12.99 17.87 2.57
C ASP A 104 -11.99 17.02 3.35
N GLN A 105 -12.09 17.02 4.70
CA GLN A 105 -11.16 16.30 5.57
C GLN A 105 -11.86 15.78 6.82
N ALA A 106 -11.43 14.60 7.29
CA ALA A 106 -11.76 14.09 8.61
C ALA A 106 -10.48 13.95 9.45
N ALA A 107 -10.50 14.50 10.66
CA ALA A 107 -9.50 14.24 11.68
C ALA A 107 -9.92 12.98 12.46
N VAL A 108 -9.21 11.87 12.25
CA VAL A 108 -9.53 10.58 12.84
C VAL A 108 -8.36 10.12 13.70
N SER A 109 -8.61 9.89 14.99
CA SER A 109 -7.60 9.35 15.91
C SER A 109 -7.36 7.85 15.69
N SER A 110 -8.43 7.10 15.39
CA SER A 110 -8.36 5.69 15.02
C SER A 110 -9.45 5.33 14.01
N LEU A 111 -9.08 4.58 12.98
CA LEU A 111 -10.00 4.11 11.94
C LEU A 111 -9.99 2.57 11.93
N SER A 112 -11.16 1.96 12.12
CA SER A 112 -11.36 0.51 11.95
C SER A 112 -12.33 0.28 10.80
N VAL A 113 -11.91 -0.50 9.80
CA VAL A 113 -12.71 -0.83 8.61
C VAL A 113 -12.76 -2.33 8.45
N THR A 114 -13.96 -2.89 8.35
CA THR A 114 -14.18 -4.34 8.29
C THR A 114 -14.12 -4.93 6.89
N SER A 115 -14.25 -4.09 5.84
CA SER A 115 -14.31 -4.55 4.45
C SER A 115 -13.18 -3.96 3.61
N THR A 116 -13.28 -2.71 3.18
CA THR A 116 -12.34 -2.13 2.21
C THR A 116 -12.14 -0.65 2.44
N VAL A 117 -10.91 -0.17 2.24
CA VAL A 117 -10.58 1.25 2.11
C VAL A 117 -10.19 1.48 0.65
N THR A 118 -10.90 2.36 -0.05
CA THR A 118 -10.52 2.83 -1.39
C THR A 118 -10.08 4.27 -1.28
N ILE A 119 -8.88 4.57 -1.78
CA ILE A 119 -8.25 5.89 -1.73
C ILE A 119 -8.01 6.30 -3.18
N GLY A 120 -8.27 7.57 -3.53
CA GLY A 120 -8.30 8.08 -4.90
C GLY A 120 -6.97 7.94 -5.67
N SER A 121 -6.30 9.06 -5.93
CA SER A 121 -5.02 9.04 -6.65
C SER A 121 -3.86 8.59 -5.76
N ASP A 122 -3.81 9.10 -4.53
CA ASP A 122 -2.61 9.00 -3.69
C ASP A 122 -2.96 8.59 -2.25
N LEU A 123 -2.15 7.68 -1.71
CA LEU A 123 -2.11 7.35 -0.29
C LEU A 123 -0.83 7.94 0.30
N VAL A 124 -0.97 8.85 1.27
CA VAL A 124 0.14 9.38 2.06
C VAL A 124 0.03 8.85 3.49
N ILE A 125 1.07 8.16 3.96
CA ILE A 125 1.19 7.69 5.35
C ILE A 125 2.34 8.44 6.00
N SER A 126 2.02 9.30 6.97
CA SER A 126 2.99 10.09 7.74
C SER A 126 2.67 10.04 9.23
N SER A 127 3.66 9.75 10.05
CA SER A 127 3.57 9.80 11.51
C SER A 127 4.22 11.08 12.04
N ILE A 128 3.60 11.65 13.07
CA ILE A 128 4.17 12.67 13.94
C ILE A 128 4.50 11.99 15.28
N GLY A 129 5.61 11.24 15.32
CA GLY A 129 6.25 10.68 16.53
C GLY A 129 5.38 9.78 17.39
N ASN A 130 5.48 8.45 17.23
CA ASN A 130 4.55 7.50 17.87
C ASN A 130 5.20 6.42 18.75
N SER A 131 6.51 6.41 18.97
CA SER A 131 7.13 5.43 19.87
C SER A 131 8.32 6.00 20.64
N LEU A 132 8.37 5.74 21.95
CA LEU A 132 9.49 6.10 22.82
C LEU A 132 10.40 4.87 22.96
N GLU A 133 11.45 4.77 22.14
CA GLU A 133 12.51 3.78 22.32
C GLU A 133 13.71 4.46 22.98
N ASN A 134 14.14 3.97 24.15
CA ASN A 134 15.28 4.51 24.91
C ASN A 134 15.18 6.02 25.24
N GLY A 135 13.97 6.54 25.47
CA GLY A 135 13.76 7.96 25.79
C GLY A 135 13.78 8.91 24.59
N ASN A 136 13.94 8.40 23.36
CA ASN A 136 13.88 9.19 22.13
C ASN A 136 12.60 8.88 21.33
N TRP A 137 11.96 9.92 20.81
CA TRP A 137 10.81 9.78 19.91
C TRP A 137 11.27 9.23 18.56
N LYS A 138 10.79 8.04 18.22
CA LYS A 138 10.95 7.43 16.90
C LYS A 138 9.69 7.65 16.10
N ILE A 139 9.84 8.23 14.92
CA ILE A 139 8.79 8.33 13.91
C ILE A 139 8.82 7.04 13.11
N GLU A 140 7.72 6.29 13.12
CA GLU A 140 7.62 5.03 12.38
C GLU A 140 6.30 4.97 11.63
N ASN A 141 6.41 4.70 10.32
CA ASN A 141 5.27 4.35 9.47
C ASN A 141 5.39 2.86 9.18
N SER A 142 4.34 2.10 9.46
CA SER A 142 4.32 0.66 9.21
C SER A 142 3.04 0.25 8.48
N LEU A 143 3.16 -0.80 7.67
CA LEU A 143 2.03 -1.52 7.09
C LEU A 143 2.14 -2.97 7.53
N ASN A 144 1.23 -3.40 8.40
CA ASN A 144 1.25 -4.73 9.00
C ASN A 144 -0.01 -5.51 8.63
N SER A 145 0.14 -6.81 8.43
CA SER A 145 -0.95 -7.75 8.25
C SER A 145 -0.86 -8.85 9.31
N LEU A 146 -1.96 -9.16 9.98
CA LEU A 146 -1.97 -10.05 11.16
C LEU A 146 -2.37 -11.48 10.83
N SER A 147 -3.33 -11.65 9.92
CA SER A 147 -3.94 -12.96 9.62
C SER A 147 -3.54 -13.55 8.28
N ALA A 148 -3.02 -12.74 7.36
CA ALA A 148 -2.58 -13.16 6.03
C ALA A 148 -1.37 -12.32 5.58
N PRO A 149 -0.57 -12.79 4.61
CA PRO A 149 0.53 -12.00 4.05
C PRO A 149 0.04 -10.69 3.39
N LEU A 150 0.80 -9.62 3.58
CA LEU A 150 0.59 -8.36 2.86
C LEU A 150 0.91 -8.56 1.38
N ARG A 151 -0.06 -8.29 0.50
CA ARG A 151 0.14 -8.34 -0.95
C ARG A 151 0.20 -6.92 -1.52
N ILE A 152 1.27 -6.60 -2.25
CA ILE A 152 1.47 -5.31 -2.92
C ILE A 152 1.46 -5.57 -4.44
N GLN A 153 0.65 -4.81 -5.19
CA GLN A 153 0.52 -4.96 -6.65
C GLN A 153 0.21 -6.40 -7.11
N SER A 154 -0.78 -7.03 -6.46
CA SER A 154 -1.16 -8.43 -6.70
C SER A 154 -1.54 -8.79 -8.13
N LEU A 155 -1.99 -7.80 -8.91
CA LEU A 155 -2.38 -7.98 -10.30
C LEU A 155 -1.20 -7.81 -11.28
N ALA A 156 -0.02 -7.42 -10.77
CA ALA A 156 1.18 -7.15 -11.56
C ALA A 156 0.93 -6.20 -12.75
N MET A 157 0.00 -5.25 -12.61
CA MET A 157 -0.35 -4.30 -13.69
C MET A 157 0.67 -3.18 -13.83
N ALA A 158 1.46 -2.95 -12.79
CA ALA A 158 2.52 -1.97 -12.75
C ALA A 158 3.67 -2.49 -11.88
N PRO A 159 4.91 -2.03 -12.14
CA PRO A 159 6.07 -2.28 -11.30
C PRO A 159 5.90 -1.64 -9.90
N ILE A 160 6.58 -2.20 -8.91
CA ILE A 160 6.74 -1.57 -7.59
C ILE A 160 8.04 -0.77 -7.60
N GLU A 161 7.97 0.51 -7.26
CA GLU A 161 9.12 1.40 -7.22
C GLU A 161 9.37 1.92 -5.80
N ILE A 162 10.61 1.86 -5.34
CA ILE A 162 11.04 2.26 -4.00
C ILE A 162 12.23 3.21 -4.12
N MET A 163 12.15 4.33 -3.40
CA MET A 163 13.22 5.34 -3.29
C MET A 163 13.66 5.93 -4.64
N ALA A 164 12.71 6.41 -5.45
CA ALA A 164 12.94 6.97 -6.79
C ALA A 164 13.68 5.98 -7.73
N GLY A 165 13.20 4.74 -7.79
CA GLY A 165 13.71 3.74 -8.73
C GLY A 165 15.01 3.06 -8.32
N LYS A 166 15.52 3.30 -7.10
CA LYS A 166 16.73 2.61 -6.61
C LYS A 166 16.49 1.13 -6.39
N ILE A 167 15.30 0.76 -5.93
CA ILE A 167 14.82 -0.61 -5.88
C ILE A 167 13.52 -0.65 -6.69
N ARG A 168 13.45 -1.59 -7.64
CA ARG A 168 12.29 -1.76 -8.49
C ARG A 168 11.99 -3.24 -8.69
N ILE A 169 10.73 -3.62 -8.49
CA ILE A 169 10.23 -4.97 -8.76
C ILE A 169 9.39 -4.87 -10.03
N GLU A 170 9.84 -5.54 -11.09
CA GLU A 170 9.14 -5.60 -12.38
C GLU A 170 7.93 -6.52 -12.30
N THR A 171 7.02 -6.42 -13.29
CA THR A 171 5.78 -7.21 -13.32
C THR A 171 6.01 -8.71 -13.51
N ASN A 172 7.19 -9.11 -14.00
CA ASN A 172 7.62 -10.51 -14.10
C ASN A 172 8.29 -11.04 -12.80
N GLY A 173 8.43 -10.21 -11.77
CA GLY A 173 9.08 -10.55 -10.51
C GLY A 173 10.58 -10.22 -10.43
N ASP A 174 11.20 -9.75 -11.52
CA ASP A 174 12.61 -9.36 -11.48
C ASP A 174 12.83 -8.17 -10.55
N VAL A 175 13.85 -8.26 -9.69
CA VAL A 175 14.23 -7.17 -8.79
C VAL A 175 15.48 -6.49 -9.33
N LYS A 176 15.35 -5.18 -9.60
CA LYS A 176 16.47 -4.31 -9.99
C LYS A 176 16.90 -3.47 -8.81
N ILE A 177 18.20 -3.52 -8.50
CA ILE A 177 18.84 -2.70 -7.47
C ILE A 177 19.92 -1.88 -8.16
N ASN A 178 19.69 -0.57 -8.28
CA ASN A 178 20.60 0.36 -8.98
C ASN A 178 21.70 0.93 -8.08
N ALA A 179 21.87 0.35 -6.88
CA ALA A 179 22.86 0.71 -5.87
C ALA A 179 23.47 -0.56 -5.27
N ASN A 180 24.06 -0.47 -4.09
CA ASN A 180 24.66 -1.62 -3.41
C ASN A 180 23.59 -2.47 -2.69
N LEU A 181 23.74 -3.80 -2.75
CA LEU A 181 22.99 -4.76 -1.94
C LEU A 181 23.90 -5.32 -0.84
N TYR A 182 23.56 -5.06 0.42
CA TYR A 182 24.25 -5.62 1.58
C TYR A 182 23.41 -6.73 2.19
N VAL A 183 23.91 -7.96 2.18
CA VAL A 183 23.22 -9.13 2.74
C VAL A 183 24.04 -9.64 3.93
N ALA A 184 23.48 -9.52 5.13
CA ALA A 184 24.13 -10.05 6.35
C ALA A 184 24.07 -11.58 6.43
N GLY A 185 23.11 -12.19 5.73
CA GLY A 185 22.91 -13.64 5.67
C GLY A 185 23.58 -14.31 4.48
N LYS A 186 23.18 -15.56 4.23
CA LYS A 186 23.61 -16.32 3.05
C LYS A 186 22.78 -15.92 1.82
N ILE A 187 23.39 -16.03 0.65
CA ILE A 187 22.70 -15.95 -0.64
C ILE A 187 22.60 -17.37 -1.19
N GLU A 188 21.37 -17.87 -1.35
CA GLU A 188 21.09 -19.14 -2.02
C GLU A 188 20.58 -18.82 -3.43
N SER A 189 21.26 -19.35 -4.44
CA SER A 189 20.94 -19.12 -5.85
C SER A 189 21.40 -20.30 -6.69
N GLU A 190 20.65 -20.66 -7.72
CA GLU A 190 21.04 -21.71 -8.67
C GLU A 190 22.28 -21.32 -9.49
N SER A 191 22.42 -20.04 -9.83
CA SER A 191 23.60 -19.49 -10.52
C SER A 191 23.85 -18.04 -10.14
N VAL A 192 25.12 -17.62 -10.21
CA VAL A 192 25.53 -16.22 -10.02
C VAL A 192 26.33 -15.77 -11.23
N LYS A 193 25.83 -14.73 -11.91
CA LYS A 193 26.56 -14.05 -13.00
C LYS A 193 27.02 -12.69 -12.51
N THR A 194 28.32 -12.54 -12.31
CA THR A 194 28.96 -11.29 -11.90
C THR A 194 30.27 -11.11 -12.67
N LYS A 195 30.76 -9.87 -12.72
CA LYS A 195 32.07 -9.56 -13.31
C LYS A 195 33.22 -9.98 -12.41
N GLU A 196 33.03 -9.89 -11.10
CA GLU A 196 34.04 -10.21 -10.09
C GLU A 196 33.37 -10.73 -8.81
N ILE A 197 34.05 -11.63 -8.10
CA ILE A 197 33.71 -12.12 -6.77
C ILE A 197 34.94 -11.94 -5.89
N THR A 198 34.82 -11.15 -4.82
CA THR A 198 35.83 -11.05 -3.77
C THR A 198 35.27 -11.72 -2.51
N THR A 199 35.97 -12.74 -2.01
CA THR A 199 35.57 -13.48 -0.81
C THR A 199 36.81 -13.78 0.02
N GLU A 200 36.69 -13.76 1.35
CA GLU A 200 37.75 -14.24 2.23
C GLU A 200 37.99 -15.75 2.07
N ARG A 201 36.92 -16.51 1.77
CA ARG A 201 36.99 -17.95 1.53
C ARG A 201 35.92 -18.37 0.52
N LEU A 202 36.37 -19.04 -0.54
CA LEU A 202 35.52 -19.70 -1.52
C LEU A 202 35.56 -21.21 -1.28
N VAL A 203 34.40 -21.84 -1.08
CA VAL A 203 34.27 -23.30 -0.99
C VAL A 203 33.40 -23.76 -2.14
N ILE A 204 33.97 -24.55 -3.05
CA ILE A 204 33.25 -25.13 -4.19
C ILE A 204 33.00 -26.60 -3.87
N ALA A 205 31.76 -26.96 -3.58
CA ALA A 205 31.33 -28.35 -3.48
C ALA A 205 30.73 -28.74 -4.83
N ALA A 206 31.54 -29.32 -5.72
CA ALA A 206 31.02 -29.86 -6.97
C ALA A 206 30.12 -31.06 -6.64
N THR A 207 28.80 -30.88 -6.72
CA THR A 207 27.88 -32.00 -6.86
C THR A 207 28.03 -32.49 -8.29
N ASN A 208 28.92 -33.46 -8.51
CA ASN A 208 28.99 -34.21 -9.75
C ASN A 208 27.59 -34.75 -10.03
N THR A 209 26.85 -34.06 -10.88
CA THR A 209 25.57 -34.54 -11.38
C THR A 209 25.95 -35.65 -12.34
N SER A 210 25.93 -36.86 -11.79
CA SER A 210 26.19 -38.11 -12.47
C SER A 210 25.20 -38.27 -13.63
N GLY A 211 25.59 -37.77 -14.80
CA GLY A 211 25.05 -38.12 -16.11
C GLY A 211 26.15 -38.84 -16.89
N GLU A 212 26.22 -40.15 -16.68
CA GLU A 212 26.77 -41.15 -17.60
C GLU A 212 28.15 -40.87 -18.25
N SER A 213 29.21 -41.27 -17.55
CA SER A 213 30.11 -42.27 -18.15
C SER A 213 30.74 -43.11 -17.05
N SER A 214 30.32 -44.37 -17.02
CA SER A 214 30.83 -45.46 -16.22
C SER A 214 32.35 -45.63 -16.34
N SER A 215 33.08 -45.57 -15.23
CA SER A 215 33.73 -46.74 -14.60
C SER A 215 34.89 -46.32 -13.69
N ALA A 216 34.79 -46.73 -12.42
CA ALA A 216 35.88 -46.99 -11.47
C ALA A 216 36.86 -45.83 -11.15
N GLN A 217 36.80 -45.26 -9.94
CA GLN A 217 37.48 -45.81 -8.75
C GLN A 217 37.47 -44.79 -7.59
N SER A 218 37.05 -45.32 -6.42
CA SER A 218 37.18 -44.89 -5.01
C SER A 218 37.86 -43.57 -4.59
N PRO A 219 37.43 -42.97 -3.46
CA PRO A 219 37.80 -41.63 -3.02
C PRO A 219 39.13 -41.62 -2.25
N THR A 220 39.96 -40.61 -2.51
CA THR A 220 41.07 -40.26 -1.63
C THR A 220 41.07 -38.75 -1.38
N SER A 221 41.03 -38.43 -0.10
CA SER A 221 41.30 -37.14 0.53
C SER A 221 42.38 -36.32 -0.18
N GLY A 222 42.04 -35.10 -0.57
CA GLY A 222 42.98 -34.09 -1.06
C GLY A 222 42.30 -32.73 -1.17
N GLU A 223 43.01 -31.68 -0.78
CA GLU A 223 42.64 -30.27 -0.78
C GLU A 223 41.90 -29.77 -2.05
N PRO A 224 41.16 -28.65 -1.96
CA PRO A 224 40.50 -28.06 -3.13
C PRO A 224 41.54 -27.52 -4.11
N GLY A 225 41.94 -28.38 -5.05
CA GLY A 225 42.78 -28.01 -6.17
C GLY A 225 41.98 -27.19 -7.17
N LEU A 226 42.47 -25.97 -7.45
CA LEU A 226 42.19 -25.22 -8.66
C LEU A 226 42.71 -26.06 -9.85
N THR A 227 41.91 -27.01 -10.31
CA THR A 227 42.25 -27.82 -11.48
C THR A 227 41.84 -27.04 -12.73
N PRO A 228 42.79 -26.72 -13.63
CA PRO A 228 42.45 -26.30 -14.98
C PRO A 228 41.68 -27.44 -15.65
N GLU A 229 40.63 -27.11 -16.40
CA GLU A 229 39.99 -28.09 -17.28
C GLU A 229 41.05 -28.67 -18.22
N VAL A 230 41.37 -29.95 -18.02
CA VAL A 230 42.25 -30.69 -18.91
C VAL A 230 41.39 -31.13 -20.10
N SER A 231 41.39 -30.32 -21.16
CA SER A 231 40.93 -30.76 -22.48
C SER A 231 41.94 -31.77 -23.03
N SER A 232 41.75 -33.04 -22.68
CA SER A 232 42.50 -34.20 -23.14
C SER A 232 42.26 -34.48 -24.64
N ALA A 233 42.84 -33.65 -25.51
CA ALA A 233 43.04 -33.98 -26.94
C ALA A 233 44.03 -33.07 -27.68
N SER A 234 44.29 -31.84 -27.23
CA SER A 234 44.95 -30.83 -28.08
C SER A 234 46.30 -30.31 -27.60
N GLY A 235 46.89 -30.83 -26.52
CA GLY A 235 48.21 -30.38 -26.07
C GLY A 235 48.26 -28.89 -25.67
N ILE A 236 47.11 -28.24 -25.43
CA ILE A 236 47.00 -26.83 -25.03
C ILE A 236 46.12 -26.75 -23.77
N ILE A 237 46.59 -26.02 -22.75
CA ILE A 237 45.85 -25.68 -21.53
C ILE A 237 45.71 -24.16 -21.45
N LYS A 238 44.55 -23.64 -21.07
CA LYS A 238 44.35 -22.20 -20.79
C LYS A 238 44.21 -21.99 -19.29
N SER A 239 45.02 -21.11 -18.70
CA SER A 239 45.00 -20.83 -17.26
C SER A 239 45.35 -19.37 -16.96
N ASN A 240 44.71 -18.77 -15.95
CA ASN A 240 45.04 -17.44 -15.43
C ASN A 240 45.80 -17.50 -14.07
N ALA A 241 46.14 -18.71 -13.62
CA ALA A 241 46.88 -18.94 -12.37
C ALA A 241 48.37 -18.65 -12.55
N VAL A 242 49.08 -18.19 -11.51
CA VAL A 242 50.53 -18.00 -11.58
C VAL A 242 51.31 -19.28 -11.29
N ALA A 243 50.67 -20.32 -10.75
CA ALA A 243 51.26 -21.64 -10.58
C ALA A 243 50.18 -22.71 -10.75
N GLY A 244 50.58 -23.93 -11.07
CA GLY A 244 49.65 -25.04 -11.24
C GLY A 244 50.35 -26.37 -11.48
N THR A 245 49.55 -27.39 -11.73
CA THR A 245 50.00 -28.72 -12.14
C THR A 245 49.47 -29.02 -13.54
N ALA A 246 50.21 -29.81 -14.30
CA ALA A 246 49.83 -30.23 -15.65
C ALA A 246 50.41 -31.62 -15.96
N VAL A 247 49.83 -32.28 -16.96
CA VAL A 247 50.24 -33.61 -17.42
C VAL A 247 50.57 -33.53 -18.90
N ILE A 248 51.73 -34.06 -19.29
CA ILE A 248 52.06 -34.39 -20.68
C ILE A 248 51.65 -35.85 -20.89
N PRO A 249 50.59 -36.15 -21.66
CA PRO A 249 50.16 -37.52 -21.91
C PRO A 249 51.22 -38.36 -22.62
N ALA A 250 51.20 -39.67 -22.40
CA ALA A 250 52.01 -40.65 -23.10
C ALA A 250 51.89 -40.47 -24.63
N GLY A 251 53.03 -40.47 -25.32
CA GLY A 251 53.12 -40.27 -26.77
C GLY A 251 53.17 -38.82 -27.22
N LEU A 252 53.01 -37.84 -26.31
CA LEU A 252 53.22 -36.42 -26.59
C LEU A 252 54.59 -35.96 -26.09
N ALA A 253 55.26 -35.11 -26.87
CA ALA A 253 56.53 -34.50 -26.48
C ALA A 253 56.35 -33.21 -25.68
N GLU A 254 55.20 -32.54 -25.80
CA GLU A 254 55.02 -31.19 -25.27
C GLU A 254 53.57 -30.84 -24.96
N LEU A 255 53.41 -29.77 -24.19
CA LEU A 255 52.17 -29.17 -23.76
C LEU A 255 52.33 -27.64 -23.74
N GLU A 256 51.46 -26.94 -24.45
CA GLU A 256 51.34 -25.48 -24.42
C GLU A 256 50.40 -25.04 -23.29
N ILE A 257 50.78 -24.00 -22.55
CA ILE A 257 49.98 -23.38 -21.51
C ILE A 257 49.80 -21.90 -21.88
N GLU A 258 48.58 -21.52 -22.24
CA GLU A 258 48.18 -20.12 -22.43
C GLU A 258 47.87 -19.48 -21.09
N ASN A 259 48.49 -18.33 -20.82
CA ASN A 259 48.28 -17.55 -19.61
C ASN A 259 48.58 -16.07 -19.84
N SER A 260 47.56 -15.23 -19.67
CA SER A 260 47.62 -13.79 -19.93
C SER A 260 48.58 -13.03 -19.00
N LYS A 261 49.12 -13.66 -17.95
CA LYS A 261 50.11 -13.06 -17.03
C LYS A 261 51.56 -13.29 -17.47
N ILE A 262 51.78 -13.98 -18.58
CA ILE A 262 53.11 -14.23 -19.11
C ILE A 262 53.53 -13.04 -19.97
N GLU A 263 54.50 -12.30 -19.45
CA GLU A 263 55.19 -11.23 -20.16
C GLU A 263 56.58 -11.70 -20.59
N ASN A 264 57.24 -10.95 -21.47
CA ASN A 264 58.61 -11.26 -21.89
C ASN A 264 59.60 -11.31 -20.70
N SER A 265 59.35 -10.51 -19.66
CA SER A 265 60.15 -10.48 -18.43
C SER A 265 59.83 -11.61 -17.44
N SER A 266 58.74 -12.38 -17.63
CA SER A 266 58.36 -13.43 -16.69
C SER A 266 59.34 -14.61 -16.71
N LEU A 267 59.65 -15.16 -15.54
CA LEU A 267 60.39 -16.42 -15.39
C LEU A 267 59.41 -17.58 -15.24
N ILE A 268 59.74 -18.73 -15.82
CA ILE A 268 58.90 -19.94 -15.77
C ILE A 268 59.74 -21.07 -15.20
N TYR A 269 59.25 -21.65 -14.11
CA TYR A 269 59.82 -22.82 -13.47
C TYR A 269 58.92 -24.01 -13.72
N VAL A 270 59.53 -25.15 -14.05
CA VAL A 270 58.84 -26.43 -14.20
C VAL A 270 59.58 -27.49 -13.40
N THR A 271 58.83 -28.30 -12.66
CA THR A 271 59.38 -29.39 -11.84
C THR A 271 58.55 -30.64 -12.05
N PRO A 272 59.10 -31.72 -12.63
CA PRO A 272 58.37 -32.96 -12.76
C PRO A 272 58.02 -33.52 -11.37
N THR A 273 56.80 -34.03 -11.24
CA THR A 273 56.29 -34.69 -10.01
C THR A 273 56.10 -36.19 -10.21
N SER A 274 56.19 -36.67 -11.46
CA SER A 274 56.29 -38.10 -11.80
C SER A 274 57.68 -38.43 -12.35
N THR A 275 57.92 -39.73 -12.59
CA THR A 275 59.10 -40.16 -13.36
C THR A 275 59.06 -39.58 -14.77
N THR A 276 60.22 -39.20 -15.30
CA THR A 276 60.42 -38.72 -16.67
C THR A 276 61.20 -39.71 -17.53
N GLU A 277 61.39 -40.95 -17.06
CA GLU A 277 62.24 -41.97 -17.71
C GLU A 277 63.64 -41.46 -18.09
N ASN A 278 64.23 -40.65 -17.20
CA ASN A 278 65.54 -40.03 -17.41
C ASN A 278 65.60 -38.99 -18.54
N ASN A 279 64.45 -38.50 -19.00
CA ASN A 279 64.36 -37.36 -19.92
C ASN A 279 64.23 -36.06 -19.13
N VAL A 280 64.85 -34.99 -19.63
CA VAL A 280 64.82 -33.68 -18.98
C VAL A 280 63.57 -32.93 -19.42
N LEU A 281 62.73 -32.54 -18.45
CA LEU A 281 61.61 -31.64 -18.67
C LEU A 281 62.11 -30.19 -18.70
N PHE A 282 61.77 -29.43 -19.74
CA PHE A 282 62.15 -28.03 -19.86
C PHE A 282 61.10 -27.18 -20.57
N VAL A 283 61.21 -25.86 -20.44
CA VAL A 283 60.40 -24.89 -21.20
C VAL A 283 60.99 -24.76 -22.60
N LYS A 284 60.28 -25.26 -23.62
CA LYS A 284 60.71 -25.27 -25.03
C LYS A 284 60.59 -23.88 -25.68
N SER A 285 59.53 -23.15 -25.35
CA SER A 285 59.28 -21.81 -25.87
C SER A 285 58.49 -20.96 -24.87
N LYS A 286 58.66 -19.65 -24.97
CA LYS A 286 57.93 -18.64 -24.19
C LYS A 286 57.61 -17.46 -25.11
N GLU A 287 56.35 -17.08 -25.15
CA GLU A 287 55.83 -15.92 -25.87
C GLU A 287 54.90 -15.14 -24.94
N THR A 288 54.61 -13.87 -25.25
CA THR A 288 53.60 -13.12 -24.47
C THR A 288 52.28 -13.87 -24.50
N GLY A 289 51.75 -14.17 -23.32
CA GLY A 289 50.49 -14.89 -23.16
C GLY A 289 50.58 -16.41 -23.21
N LYS A 290 51.74 -17.05 -23.43
CA LYS A 290 51.86 -18.52 -23.48
C LYS A 290 53.27 -19.08 -23.32
N PHE A 291 53.37 -20.35 -22.94
CA PHE A 291 54.62 -21.10 -22.91
C PHE A 291 54.42 -22.58 -23.21
N THR A 292 55.45 -23.22 -23.76
CA THR A 292 55.41 -24.66 -24.07
C THR A 292 56.42 -25.39 -23.19
N VAL A 293 55.96 -26.44 -22.50
CA VAL A 293 56.78 -27.31 -21.68
C VAL A 293 56.85 -28.69 -22.33
N GLY A 294 58.02 -29.31 -22.33
CA GLY A 294 58.13 -30.64 -22.90
C GLY A 294 59.51 -31.25 -22.79
N PHE A 295 59.69 -32.26 -23.64
CA PHE A 295 60.89 -33.05 -23.82
C PHE A 295 61.42 -32.86 -25.24
N THR A 296 62.65 -33.32 -25.46
CA THR A 296 63.23 -33.41 -26.81
C THR A 296 62.48 -34.41 -27.67
N ASP A 297 62.17 -35.58 -27.10
CA ASP A 297 61.46 -36.69 -27.76
C ASP A 297 60.20 -37.08 -26.95
N PRO A 298 59.16 -37.62 -27.61
CA PRO A 298 57.97 -38.13 -26.92
C PRO A 298 58.31 -39.28 -25.95
N ILE A 299 57.59 -39.33 -24.81
CA ILE A 299 57.76 -40.36 -23.79
C ILE A 299 56.49 -41.22 -23.72
N ASN A 300 56.61 -42.53 -23.51
CA ASN A 300 55.47 -43.47 -23.52
C ASN A 300 54.74 -43.60 -22.17
N ILE A 301 54.92 -42.62 -21.28
CA ILE A 301 54.23 -42.54 -20.00
C ILE A 301 53.67 -41.13 -19.81
N ASP A 302 52.62 -41.02 -19.01
CA ASP A 302 52.10 -39.73 -18.58
C ASP A 302 53.11 -39.07 -17.63
N VAL A 303 53.51 -37.83 -17.94
CA VAL A 303 54.38 -37.05 -17.07
C VAL A 303 53.61 -35.93 -16.41
N THR A 304 53.47 -35.98 -15.10
CA THR A 304 52.93 -34.89 -14.29
C THR A 304 54.05 -33.95 -13.87
N PHE A 305 53.78 -32.64 -13.90
CA PHE A 305 54.71 -31.61 -13.46
C PHE A 305 54.00 -30.42 -12.82
N ASN A 306 54.73 -29.72 -11.94
CA ASN A 306 54.35 -28.42 -11.40
C ASN A 306 54.95 -27.32 -12.27
N TRP A 307 54.25 -26.21 -12.39
CA TRP A 307 54.76 -25.00 -13.04
C TRP A 307 54.50 -23.75 -12.20
N TRP A 308 55.39 -22.76 -12.32
CA TRP A 308 55.29 -21.46 -11.64
C TRP A 308 55.78 -20.35 -12.57
N VAL A 309 54.93 -19.35 -12.77
CA VAL A 309 55.22 -18.07 -13.44
C VAL A 309 55.57 -17.03 -12.38
N ILE A 310 56.76 -16.44 -12.50
CA ILE A 310 57.24 -15.37 -11.63
C ILE A 310 57.33 -14.10 -12.47
N GLU A 311 56.53 -13.10 -12.12
CA GLU A 311 56.62 -11.77 -12.71
C GLU A 311 57.89 -11.07 -12.20
N THR A 312 58.78 -10.68 -13.11
CA THR A 312 59.90 -9.80 -12.74
C THR A 312 59.48 -8.37 -13.01
N LYS A 313 59.35 -7.59 -11.93
CA LYS A 313 59.21 -6.14 -12.04
C LYS A 313 60.48 -5.62 -12.66
N THR A 314 60.40 -5.11 -13.89
CA THR A 314 61.42 -4.20 -14.38
C THR A 314 61.13 -2.89 -13.67
N GLU A 315 61.93 -2.54 -12.66
CA GLU A 315 61.95 -1.16 -12.17
C GLU A 315 62.34 -0.29 -13.37
N SER A 316 61.35 0.41 -13.94
CA SER A 316 61.62 1.56 -14.78
C SER A 316 62.34 2.57 -13.90
N GLY A 317 63.66 2.65 -14.04
CA GLY A 317 64.47 3.67 -13.41
C GLY A 317 63.92 5.05 -13.75
N ASN A 318 63.62 5.80 -12.69
CA ASN A 318 63.54 7.27 -12.55
C ASN A 318 63.22 8.12 -13.79
#